data_AF-A0A7R9ET62-F1
#
_entry.id   AF-A0A7R9ET62-F1
#
_cell.length_a   1.000
_cell.length_b   1.000
_cell.length_c   1.000
_cell.angle_alpha   90.00
_cell.angle_beta   90.00
_cell.angle_gamma   90.00
#
_symmetry.space_group_name_H-M   'P 1'
#
loop_
_entity.id
_entity.type
_entity.pdbx_description
1 polymer ?
#
loop_
_entity_poly.entity_id
_entity_poly.type
_entity_poly.pdbx_seq_one_letter_code
_entity_poly.pdbx_strand_id
1 'polypeptide(L)'
;MYTHNLHLHGGRVENNLGKTNLSTPNQDSNLDLLINGSLLHFENDALDRAFTAILCVHGYRQNGNVFKSKLGGFRKSLKKYAEFVFFDAPHTIRHQDNTEVSEADTPEQYGWWFSEEDRTFMSKKPSDTCIGFEESLARVEDLCEKEGPFDGLLGFSQGAAFVGLLCQLQEMK
;
A
#
# COMPACT_ATOMS: atom_id res chain seq x y z
N MET A 1 -25.81 -29.98 28.89
CA MET A 1 -25.63 -28.53 29.14
C MET A 1 -26.48 -27.80 28.11
N TYR A 2 -27.80 -27.84 28.29
CA TYR A 2 -28.64 -26.74 28.81
C TYR A 2 -28.52 -25.43 28.01
N THR A 3 -29.44 -25.29 27.05
CA THR A 3 -29.86 -24.04 26.43
C THR A 3 -30.63 -23.20 27.47
N HIS A 4 -30.46 -21.89 27.45
CA HIS A 4 -31.32 -20.95 28.17
C HIS A 4 -31.90 -19.95 27.18
N ASN A 5 -33.18 -20.16 26.86
CA ASN A 5 -34.09 -19.11 26.41
C ASN A 5 -34.76 -18.55 27.67
N LEU A 6 -34.72 -17.24 27.88
CA LEU A 6 -35.62 -16.56 28.81
C LEU A 6 -36.59 -15.70 28.01
N HIS A 7 -37.84 -16.12 28.00
CA HIS A 7 -39.01 -15.30 27.71
C HIS A 7 -39.46 -14.64 29.03
N LEU A 8 -39.71 -13.33 29.02
CA LEU A 8 -40.55 -12.68 30.02
C LEU A 8 -41.67 -11.91 29.31
N HIS A 9 -42.89 -12.21 29.72
CA HIS A 9 -44.15 -11.61 29.31
C HIS A 9 -44.46 -10.37 30.15
N GLY A 10 -45.11 -9.38 29.51
CA GLY A 10 -46.24 -8.66 30.12
C GLY A 10 -45.95 -7.25 30.65
N GLY A 11 -46.51 -6.25 29.98
CA GLY A 11 -46.64 -4.90 30.53
C GLY A 11 -46.96 -3.84 29.47
N ARG A 12 -48.23 -3.75 29.05
CA ARG A 12 -48.77 -2.70 28.18
C ARG A 12 -49.05 -1.46 29.03
N VAL A 13 -48.44 -0.33 28.69
CA VAL A 13 -48.96 1.01 29.00
C VAL A 13 -48.95 1.78 27.68
N GLU A 14 -50.14 2.08 27.17
CA GLU A 14 -50.34 3.03 26.08
C GLU A 14 -50.15 4.44 26.62
N ASN A 15 -49.53 5.32 25.84
CA ASN A 15 -49.99 6.70 25.70
C ASN A 15 -49.52 7.29 24.37
N ASN A 16 -50.52 7.77 23.63
CA ASN A 16 -50.43 8.52 22.38
C ASN A 16 -49.54 9.76 22.54
N LEU A 17 -48.73 10.08 21.53
CA LEU A 17 -48.83 11.31 20.72
C LEU A 17 -47.57 11.44 19.83
N GLY A 18 -47.79 11.79 18.57
CA GLY A 18 -46.77 12.34 17.69
C GLY A 18 -46.15 11.35 16.71
N LYS A 19 -46.63 11.35 15.46
CA LYS A 19 -45.85 10.87 14.33
C LYS A 19 -44.63 11.77 14.19
N THR A 20 -43.49 11.37 14.74
CA THR A 20 -42.20 11.95 14.33
C THR A 20 -41.74 11.19 13.10
N ASN A 21 -41.77 11.86 11.94
CA ASN A 21 -41.08 11.38 10.75
C ASN A 21 -39.60 11.22 11.12
N LEU A 22 -39.13 9.96 11.20
CA LEU A 22 -37.71 9.66 11.24
C LEU A 22 -37.18 9.93 9.83
N SER A 23 -36.74 11.16 9.56
CA SER A 23 -35.86 11.41 8.43
C SER A 23 -34.54 10.72 8.72
N THR A 24 -34.10 9.87 7.81
CA THR A 24 -32.76 9.29 7.77
C THR A 24 -31.70 10.36 8.03
N PRO A 25 -30.60 10.07 8.77
CA PRO A 25 -29.51 11.02 8.92
C PRO A 25 -28.95 11.34 7.53
N ASN A 26 -28.85 12.64 7.21
CA ASN A 26 -28.19 13.09 6.00
C ASN A 26 -26.73 12.64 6.06
N GLN A 27 -26.25 11.96 5.01
CA GLN A 27 -24.83 11.64 4.82
C GLN A 27 -24.05 12.88 4.39
N ASP A 28 -24.08 13.93 5.20
CA ASP A 28 -23.18 15.07 5.02
C ASP A 28 -22.12 14.96 6.12
N SER A 29 -20.92 14.51 5.74
CA SER A 29 -19.78 14.26 6.63
C SER A 29 -19.04 15.54 7.06
N ASN A 30 -19.67 16.70 6.99
CA ASN A 30 -19.04 17.99 7.27
C ASN A 30 -19.55 18.57 8.59
N LEU A 31 -18.61 18.95 9.47
CA LEU A 31 -18.92 19.59 10.74
C LEU A 31 -18.94 21.11 10.54
N ASP A 32 -20.12 21.66 10.29
CA ASP A 32 -20.30 23.10 10.14
C ASP A 32 -20.36 23.78 11.52
N LEU A 33 -19.42 24.67 11.80
CA LEU A 33 -19.43 25.53 12.98
C LEU A 33 -19.60 26.99 12.57
N LEU A 34 -20.74 27.57 12.97
CA LEU A 34 -21.04 28.99 12.80
C LEU A 34 -20.35 29.79 13.91
N ILE A 35 -19.33 30.56 13.56
CA ILE A 35 -18.70 31.56 14.45
C ILE A 35 -18.90 32.95 13.83
N ASN A 36 -19.53 33.85 14.57
CA ASN A 36 -19.78 35.25 14.17
C ASN A 36 -20.43 35.41 12.77
N GLY A 37 -21.38 34.53 12.44
CA GLY A 37 -22.14 34.61 11.19
C GLY A 37 -21.38 34.25 9.92
N SER A 38 -20.14 33.74 10.05
CA SER A 38 -19.36 33.20 8.94
C SER A 38 -19.33 31.68 9.01
N LEU A 39 -19.71 31.02 7.92
CA LEU A 39 -19.68 29.57 7.80
C LEU A 39 -18.26 29.13 7.43
N LEU A 40 -17.52 28.59 8.40
CA LEU A 40 -16.19 28.04 8.16
C LEU A 40 -16.33 26.59 7.73
N HIS A 41 -16.03 26.31 6.45
CA HIS A 41 -15.92 24.94 5.95
C HIS A 41 -14.58 24.37 6.42
N PHE A 42 -14.62 23.35 7.26
CA PHE A 42 -13.47 22.52 7.54
C PHE A 42 -13.51 21.34 6.56
N GLU A 43 -12.80 21.46 5.43
CA GLU A 43 -12.52 20.32 4.57
C GLU A 43 -11.65 19.33 5.35
N ASN A 44 -12.23 18.17 5.66
CA ASN A 44 -11.52 17.09 6.32
C ASN A 44 -10.91 16.22 5.22
N ASP A 45 -9.79 16.67 4.64
CA ASP A 45 -9.08 16.01 3.53
C ASP A 45 -8.78 14.52 3.78
N ALA A 46 -8.75 14.10 5.04
CA ALA A 46 -8.51 12.73 5.47
C ALA A 46 -9.69 11.77 5.24
N LEU A 47 -10.92 12.28 5.03
CA LEU A 47 -12.12 11.45 4.84
C LEU A 47 -12.51 11.24 3.37
N ASP A 48 -11.92 11.96 2.42
CA ASP A 48 -12.29 11.88 0.99
C ASP A 48 -11.43 10.90 0.17
N ARG A 49 -10.38 10.29 0.76
CA ARG A 49 -9.64 9.22 0.08
C ARG A 49 -10.42 7.91 0.13
N ALA A 50 -11.13 7.63 -0.96
CA ALA A 50 -11.92 6.42 -1.14
C ALA A 50 -11.09 5.10 -1.15
N PHE A 51 -9.75 5.15 -1.22
CA PHE A 51 -8.93 3.94 -1.34
C PHE A 51 -7.46 4.14 -0.92
N THR A 52 -6.89 3.16 -0.20
CA THR A 52 -5.48 3.16 0.23
C THR A 52 -4.56 2.72 -0.91
N ALA A 53 -3.65 3.57 -1.37
CA ALA A 53 -2.68 3.21 -2.41
C ALA A 53 -1.37 2.68 -1.80
N ILE A 54 -0.95 1.47 -2.19
CA ILE A 54 0.25 0.80 -1.69
C ILE A 54 1.26 0.60 -2.82
N LEU A 55 2.44 1.22 -2.68
CA LEU A 55 3.57 1.02 -3.59
C LEU A 55 4.26 -0.32 -3.26
N CYS A 56 4.31 -1.21 -4.26
CA CYS A 56 4.87 -2.55 -4.14
C CYS A 56 6.30 -2.61 -4.71
N VAL A 57 7.25 -2.97 -3.84
CA VAL A 57 8.70 -2.98 -4.11
C VAL A 57 9.19 -4.44 -4.18
N HIS A 58 9.50 -4.92 -5.40
CA HIS A 58 9.86 -6.32 -5.64
C HIS A 58 11.25 -6.70 -5.11
N GLY A 59 11.55 -8.00 -5.03
CA GLY A 59 12.87 -8.50 -4.63
C GLY A 59 13.89 -8.55 -5.78
N TYR A 60 15.16 -8.78 -5.46
CA TYR A 60 16.24 -8.97 -6.43
C TYR A 60 15.92 -10.08 -7.45
N ARG A 61 16.30 -9.88 -8.72
CA ARG A 61 15.99 -10.76 -9.86
C ARG A 61 14.49 -10.98 -10.09
N GLN A 62 13.68 -9.95 -9.84
CA GLN A 62 12.26 -9.94 -10.16
C GLN A 62 11.93 -8.67 -10.95
N ASN A 63 10.65 -8.56 -11.32
CA ASN A 63 10.06 -7.34 -11.85
C ASN A 63 8.66 -7.16 -11.22
N GLY A 64 8.03 -6.03 -11.45
CA GLY A 64 6.72 -5.66 -10.94
C GLY A 64 5.64 -6.66 -11.35
N ASN A 65 5.66 -7.17 -12.57
CA ASN A 65 4.68 -8.17 -13.05
C ASN A 65 4.80 -9.52 -12.34
N VAL A 66 6.03 -10.00 -12.13
CA VAL A 66 6.33 -11.22 -11.36
C VAL A 66 5.87 -11.03 -9.91
N PHE A 67 6.16 -9.89 -9.30
CA PHE A 67 5.76 -9.62 -7.92
C PHE A 67 4.24 -9.50 -7.77
N LYS A 68 3.58 -8.83 -8.71
CA LYS A 68 2.11 -8.74 -8.81
C LYS A 68 1.46 -10.11 -8.88
N SER A 69 2.01 -11.00 -9.70
CA SER A 69 1.52 -12.37 -9.85
C SER A 69 1.69 -13.17 -8.55
N LYS A 70 2.84 -13.07 -7.89
CA LYS A 70 3.11 -13.72 -6.59
C LYS A 70 2.16 -13.24 -5.48
N LEU A 71 1.73 -11.99 -5.54
CA LEU A 71 0.76 -11.42 -4.60
C LEU A 71 -0.71 -11.58 -5.02
N GLY A 72 -1.02 -12.36 -6.06
CA GLY A 72 -2.38 -12.44 -6.63
C GLY A 72 -3.48 -12.76 -5.61
N GLY A 73 -3.27 -13.78 -4.76
CA GLY A 73 -4.22 -14.14 -3.70
C GLY A 73 -4.36 -13.05 -2.64
N PHE A 74 -3.25 -12.48 -2.18
CA PHE A 74 -3.21 -11.40 -1.20
C PHE A 74 -3.94 -10.14 -1.70
N ARG A 75 -3.62 -9.71 -2.92
CA ARG A 75 -4.30 -8.60 -3.62
C ARG A 75 -5.80 -8.84 -3.74
N LYS A 76 -6.21 -10.07 -4.12
CA LYS A 76 -7.64 -10.40 -4.28
C LYS A 76 -8.40 -10.27 -2.97
N SER A 77 -7.81 -10.64 -1.84
CA SER A 77 -8.41 -10.50 -0.51
C SER A 77 -8.54 -9.04 -0.07
N LEU A 78 -7.62 -8.17 -0.50
CA LEU A 78 -7.56 -6.77 -0.08
C LEU A 78 -8.09 -5.76 -1.11
N LYS A 79 -8.62 -6.21 -2.24
CA LYS A 79 -9.10 -5.35 -3.34
C LYS A 79 -10.20 -4.34 -2.98
N LYS A 80 -10.84 -4.49 -1.82
CA LYS A 80 -11.86 -3.56 -1.30
C LYS A 80 -11.28 -2.47 -0.39
N TYR A 81 -10.02 -2.62 0.00
CA TYR A 81 -9.36 -1.75 0.98
C TYR A 81 -8.16 -1.03 0.39
N ALA A 82 -7.41 -1.68 -0.51
CA ALA A 82 -6.18 -1.10 -1.04
C ALA A 82 -5.91 -1.40 -2.51
N GLU A 83 -5.30 -0.42 -3.18
CA GLU A 83 -4.69 -0.55 -4.49
C GLU A 83 -3.24 -0.95 -4.30
N PHE A 84 -2.76 -1.84 -5.16
CA PHE A 84 -1.38 -2.26 -5.15
C PHE A 84 -0.76 -1.88 -6.48
N VAL A 85 0.14 -0.91 -6.43
CA VAL A 85 0.84 -0.35 -7.59
C VAL A 85 2.23 -0.97 -7.67
N PHE A 86 2.59 -1.52 -8.83
CA PHE A 86 3.82 -2.30 -9.02
C PHE A 86 4.69 -1.62 -10.07
N PHE A 87 5.98 -1.50 -9.78
CA PHE A 87 6.96 -0.94 -10.71
C PHE A 87 8.24 -1.75 -10.70
N ASP A 88 9.01 -1.58 -11.76
CA ASP A 88 10.33 -2.18 -11.89
C ASP A 88 11.39 -1.28 -11.24
N ALA A 89 12.34 -1.91 -10.55
CA ALA A 89 13.56 -1.27 -10.10
C ALA A 89 14.41 -0.81 -11.30
N PRO A 90 15.30 0.20 -11.15
CA PRO A 90 15.96 0.81 -12.30
C PRO A 90 17.10 -0.03 -12.89
N HIS A 91 17.60 -1.05 -12.17
CA HIS A 91 18.81 -1.78 -12.59
C HIS A 91 18.47 -3.12 -13.21
N THR A 92 18.63 -3.25 -14.52
CA THR A 92 18.52 -4.54 -15.22
C THR A 92 19.65 -5.47 -14.83
N ILE A 93 19.32 -6.74 -14.57
CA ILE A 93 20.24 -7.80 -14.21
C ILE A 93 20.36 -8.75 -15.40
N ARG A 94 21.59 -8.95 -15.88
CA ARG A 94 21.86 -9.90 -16.97
C ARG A 94 21.60 -11.33 -16.51
N HIS A 95 21.03 -12.13 -17.41
CA HIS A 95 20.97 -13.58 -17.21
C HIS A 95 22.41 -14.13 -17.24
N GLN A 96 22.71 -15.10 -16.40
CA GLN A 96 23.97 -15.82 -16.53
C GLN A 96 23.81 -16.78 -17.71
N ASP A 97 24.69 -16.68 -18.72
CA ASP A 97 24.62 -17.30 -20.05
C ASP A 97 24.58 -18.85 -20.10
N ASN A 98 24.27 -19.54 -19.01
CA ASN A 98 24.38 -20.99 -18.89
C ASN A 98 23.06 -21.76 -19.09
N THR A 99 22.00 -21.12 -19.57
CA THR A 99 20.75 -21.83 -19.91
C THR A 99 20.43 -21.62 -21.37
N GLU A 100 20.34 -22.72 -22.14
CA GLU A 100 19.90 -22.77 -23.55
C GLU A 100 18.44 -22.33 -23.77
N VAL A 101 17.92 -21.47 -22.90
CA VAL A 101 16.60 -20.87 -22.99
C VAL A 101 16.77 -19.60 -23.79
N SER A 102 15.96 -19.42 -24.83
CA SER A 102 16.02 -18.20 -25.65
C SER A 102 15.81 -16.98 -24.74
N GLU A 103 16.67 -15.96 -24.87
CA GLU A 103 16.55 -14.70 -24.11
C GLU A 103 15.13 -14.09 -24.26
N ALA A 104 14.48 -14.35 -25.40
CA ALA A 104 13.13 -13.86 -25.69
C ALA A 104 12.03 -14.45 -24.79
N ASP A 105 12.25 -15.60 -24.16
CA ASP A 105 11.23 -16.27 -23.32
C ASP A 105 11.42 -15.99 -21.82
N THR A 106 12.52 -15.34 -21.42
CA THR A 106 12.81 -15.05 -20.02
C THR A 106 12.38 -13.64 -19.64
N PRO A 107 11.55 -13.44 -18.60
CA PRO A 107 11.19 -12.11 -18.14
C PRO A 107 12.44 -11.33 -17.71
N GLU A 108 12.48 -10.04 -18.05
CA GLU A 108 13.52 -9.14 -17.58
C GLU A 108 13.58 -9.12 -16.04
N GLN A 109 14.80 -9.05 -15.51
CA GLN A 109 15.08 -9.11 -14.08
C GLN A 109 15.71 -7.81 -13.62
N TYR A 110 15.28 -7.33 -12.46
CA TYR A 110 15.72 -6.05 -11.91
C TYR A 110 16.17 -6.16 -10.46
N GLY A 111 16.97 -5.19 -10.03
CA GLY A 111 17.45 -5.02 -8.66
C GLY A 111 17.45 -3.55 -8.21
N TRP A 112 17.45 -3.32 -6.91
CA TRP A 112 17.44 -1.96 -6.32
C TRP A 112 18.85 -1.43 -6.04
N TRP A 113 19.77 -2.30 -5.66
CA TRP A 113 21.20 -1.96 -5.57
C TRP A 113 22.01 -3.24 -5.71
N PHE A 114 23.32 -3.07 -5.89
CA PHE A 114 24.29 -4.16 -5.90
C PHE A 114 25.20 -4.05 -4.67
N SER A 115 25.52 -5.19 -4.08
CA SER A 115 26.38 -5.29 -2.91
C SER A 115 27.82 -5.70 -3.26
N GLU A 116 28.12 -5.84 -4.55
CA GLU A 116 29.40 -6.34 -5.06
C GLU A 116 29.82 -5.52 -6.29
N GLU A 117 31.13 -5.43 -6.53
CA GLU A 117 31.72 -4.66 -7.64
C GLU A 117 31.28 -5.18 -9.02
N ASP A 118 31.00 -6.48 -9.13
CA ASP A 118 30.52 -7.13 -10.35
C ASP A 118 29.03 -6.88 -10.64
N ARG A 119 28.40 -5.96 -9.90
CA ARG A 119 26.98 -5.64 -9.97
C ARG A 119 26.09 -6.85 -9.69
N THR A 120 26.44 -7.61 -8.66
CA THR A 120 25.58 -8.63 -8.06
C THR A 120 25.10 -8.24 -6.66
N PHE A 121 24.06 -8.92 -6.19
CA PHE A 121 23.53 -8.74 -4.84
C PHE A 121 23.61 -10.06 -4.06
N MET A 122 24.23 -10.02 -2.88
CA MET A 122 24.39 -11.17 -1.99
C MET A 122 23.86 -10.86 -0.59
N SER A 123 22.63 -11.30 -0.29
CA SER A 123 21.97 -11.01 1.00
C SER A 123 22.66 -11.60 2.23
N LYS A 124 23.55 -12.58 2.05
CA LYS A 124 24.23 -13.31 3.13
C LYS A 124 25.66 -12.85 3.39
N LYS A 125 26.16 -11.90 2.60
CA LYS A 125 27.52 -11.38 2.70
C LYS A 125 27.45 -9.91 3.14
N PRO A 126 28.04 -9.55 4.29
CA PRO A 126 28.20 -8.16 4.66
C PRO A 126 28.97 -7.42 3.57
N SER A 127 28.52 -6.21 3.22
CA SER A 127 29.17 -5.38 2.23
C SER A 127 28.95 -3.91 2.58
N ASP A 128 30.01 -3.12 2.40
CA ASP A 128 29.98 -1.66 2.49
C ASP A 128 29.64 -1.03 1.12
N THR A 129 29.32 -1.86 0.11
CA THR A 129 28.99 -1.44 -1.25
C THR A 129 27.47 -1.39 -1.44
N CYS A 130 26.98 -0.30 -2.02
CA CYS A 130 25.57 -0.11 -2.39
C CYS A 130 25.44 0.54 -3.77
N ILE A 131 26.10 -0.01 -4.78
CA ILE A 131 26.11 0.53 -6.14
C ILE A 131 24.67 0.59 -6.68
N GLY A 132 24.25 1.75 -7.18
CA GLY A 132 22.92 1.94 -7.76
C GLY A 132 21.84 2.40 -6.77
N PHE A 133 22.18 2.59 -5.50
CA PHE A 133 21.20 2.91 -4.46
C PHE A 133 20.53 4.28 -4.69
N GLU A 134 21.32 5.30 -5.05
CA GLU A 134 20.84 6.65 -5.33
C GLU A 134 19.88 6.69 -6.52
N GLU A 135 20.15 5.94 -7.59
CA GLU A 135 19.26 5.84 -8.74
C GLU A 135 17.93 5.17 -8.37
N SER A 136 17.95 4.24 -7.40
CA SER A 136 16.74 3.64 -6.85
C SER A 136 15.94 4.61 -5.98
N LEU A 137 16.60 5.47 -5.22
CA LEU A 137 15.93 6.57 -4.50
C LEU A 137 15.25 7.52 -5.49
N ALA A 138 15.99 8.00 -6.50
CA ALA A 138 15.45 8.87 -7.54
C ALA A 138 14.28 8.21 -8.29
N ARG A 139 14.35 6.89 -8.51
CA ARG A 139 13.24 6.14 -9.12
C ARG A 139 11.99 6.16 -8.25
N VAL A 140 12.10 6.00 -6.93
CA VAL A 140 10.96 6.04 -6.01
C VAL A 140 10.41 7.47 -5.88
N GLU A 141 11.27 8.47 -5.84
CA GLU A 141 10.86 9.88 -5.85
C GLU A 141 10.03 10.20 -7.10
N ASP A 142 10.52 9.81 -8.28
CA ASP A 142 9.80 9.96 -9.55
C ASP A 142 8.43 9.26 -9.55
N LEU A 143 8.34 8.09 -8.91
CA LEU A 143 7.07 7.36 -8.76
C LEU A 143 6.11 8.08 -7.82
N CYS A 144 6.59 8.58 -6.69
CA CYS A 144 5.78 9.33 -5.74
C CYS A 144 5.24 10.63 -6.37
N GLU A 145 6.02 11.29 -7.23
CA GLU A 145 5.58 12.50 -7.94
C GLU A 145 4.54 12.21 -9.03
N LYS A 146 4.70 11.11 -9.79
CA LYS A 146 3.86 10.82 -10.96
C LYS A 146 2.60 10.03 -10.65
N GLU A 147 2.70 9.09 -9.70
CA GLU A 147 1.69 8.05 -9.44
C GLU A 147 1.21 8.07 -7.98
N GLY A 148 1.85 8.89 -7.13
CA GLY A 148 1.42 9.12 -5.77
C GLY A 148 0.20 10.04 -5.67
N PRO A 149 -0.28 10.30 -4.45
CA PRO A 149 0.30 9.92 -3.17
C PRO A 149 0.09 8.43 -2.83
N PHE A 150 1.10 7.80 -2.23
CA PHE A 150 0.99 6.45 -1.66
C PHE A 150 0.77 6.53 -0.15
N ASP A 151 -0.14 5.73 0.37
CA ASP A 151 -0.46 5.63 1.79
C ASP A 151 0.37 4.55 2.50
N GLY A 152 1.04 3.68 1.74
CA GLY A 152 1.88 2.63 2.29
C GLY A 152 2.87 2.03 1.30
N LEU A 153 3.85 1.32 1.85
CA LEU A 153 4.86 0.57 1.12
C LEU A 153 4.76 -0.92 1.44
N LEU A 154 4.91 -1.76 0.43
CA LEU A 154 4.97 -3.22 0.58
C LEU A 154 6.20 -3.77 -0.15
N GLY A 155 7.18 -4.28 0.60
CA GLY A 155 8.42 -4.82 0.03
C GLY A 155 8.59 -6.33 0.23
N PHE A 156 9.37 -6.97 -0.65
CA PHE A 156 9.80 -8.36 -0.50
C PHE A 156 11.33 -8.52 -0.65
N SER A 157 11.97 -9.28 0.25
CA SER A 157 13.41 -9.60 0.20
C SER A 157 14.28 -8.32 0.07
N GLN A 158 15.04 -8.15 -1.02
CA GLN A 158 15.77 -6.91 -1.29
C GLN A 158 14.85 -5.67 -1.26
N GLY A 159 13.64 -5.77 -1.83
CA GLY A 159 12.66 -4.69 -1.79
C GLY A 159 12.11 -4.41 -0.39
N ALA A 160 12.04 -5.42 0.50
CA ALA A 160 11.64 -5.20 1.89
C ALA A 160 12.72 -4.43 2.67
N ALA A 161 13.99 -4.78 2.45
CA ALA A 161 15.11 -4.02 2.99
C ALA A 161 15.12 -2.59 2.44
N PHE A 162 14.84 -2.39 1.15
CA PHE A 162 14.73 -1.05 0.57
C PHE A 162 13.63 -0.22 1.23
N VAL A 163 12.43 -0.79 1.37
CA VAL A 163 11.29 -0.14 2.04
C VAL A 163 11.65 0.29 3.47
N GLY A 164 12.34 -0.57 4.23
CA GLY A 164 12.81 -0.21 5.57
C GLY A 164 13.75 1.01 5.56
N LEU A 165 14.67 1.07 4.61
CA LEU A 165 15.56 2.22 4.42
C LEU A 165 14.79 3.49 4.02
N LEU A 166 13.82 3.38 3.12
CA LEU A 166 12.97 4.51 2.71
C LEU A 166 12.20 5.10 3.89
N CYS A 167 11.59 4.25 4.72
CA CYS A 167 10.90 4.69 5.94
C CYS A 167 11.87 5.43 6.88
N GLN A 168 13.08 4.88 7.09
CA GLN A 168 14.08 5.51 7.94
C GLN A 168 14.54 6.88 7.39
N LEU A 169 14.73 6.98 6.08
CA LEU A 169 15.13 8.23 5.41
C LEU A 169 14.03 9.28 5.46
N GLN A 170 12.76 8.87 5.41
CA GLN A 170 11.61 9.77 5.56
C GLN A 170 11.59 10.44 6.93
N GLU A 171 11.91 9.71 8.00
CA GLU A 171 11.92 10.23 9.38
C GLU A 171 13.11 11.17 9.68
N MET A 172 14.16 11.14 8.85
CA MET A 172 15.35 11.97 9.01
C MET A 172 15.21 13.38 8.41
N LYS A 173 14.10 13.68 7.73
CA LYS A 173 13.77 15.00 7.17
C LYS A 173 13.03 15.86 8.20
#